data_AF-A0A958S155-F1
#
_entry.id   AF-A0A958S155-F1
#
_cell.length_a   1.000
_cell.length_b   1.000
_cell.length_c   1.000
_cell.angle_alpha   90.00
_cell.angle_beta   90.00
_cell.angle_gamma   90.00
#
_symmetry.space_group_name_H-M   'P 1'
#
loop_
_entity.id
_entity.type
_entity.pdbx_description
1 polymer ?
#
loop_
_entity_poly.entity_id
_entity_poly.type
_entity_poly.pdbx_seq_one_letter_code
_entity_poly.pdbx_strand_id
1 'polypeptide(L)'
;MLLKHEDTICLVCQLTLPKTNDHLDPENPVLKSFWGRVKVEMASSCYHFSKQSRVQQLLHQLKYKGVKEVGRKVGLWYGQELLQAECYQNIDYVIPVPLHKNKMKQRGFNQSEFFARGLAESMNIELNCTDFIRVEDSKTQTKKSRYDRWENVAEIFALQADSVLKGKTILLVDDVVTTGATLEAAILELKKYRCKVLVATMARA
;
A
#
# COMPACT_ATOMS: atom_id res chain seq x y z
N MET A 1 6.17 7.19 26.85
CA MET A 1 5.58 8.43 27.38
C MET A 1 5.95 9.52 26.39
N LEU A 2 4.98 10.21 25.78
CA LEU A 2 5.27 11.25 24.80
C LEU A 2 5.76 12.51 25.53
N LEU A 3 6.86 13.12 25.10
CA LEU A 3 7.29 14.43 25.60
C LEU A 3 6.40 15.53 25.00
N LYS A 4 6.31 16.70 25.66
CA LYS A 4 5.42 17.83 25.30
C LYS A 4 5.60 18.40 23.88
N HIS A 5 6.53 17.88 23.06
CA HIS A 5 6.79 18.28 21.66
C HIS A 5 6.69 17.08 20.68
N GLU A 6 6.22 15.92 21.13
CA GLU A 6 6.07 14.72 20.30
C GLU A 6 4.61 14.53 19.88
N ASP A 7 4.22 15.10 18.74
CA ASP A 7 2.79 15.16 18.37
C ASP A 7 2.16 13.82 17.96
N THR A 8 2.90 12.69 17.84
CA THR A 8 2.27 11.43 17.36
C THR A 8 3.04 10.13 17.57
N ILE A 9 4.38 10.13 17.51
CA ILE A 9 5.25 8.95 17.77
C ILE A 9 6.38 9.43 18.68
N CYS A 10 6.72 8.67 19.73
CA CYS A 10 7.83 9.06 20.61
C CYS A 10 9.19 8.76 19.96
N LEU A 11 10.22 9.52 20.36
CA LEU A 11 11.59 9.35 19.87
C LEU A 11 12.11 7.92 20.05
N VAL A 12 11.76 7.26 21.15
CA VAL A 12 12.13 5.87 21.39
C VAL A 12 11.54 4.96 20.31
N CYS A 13 10.26 5.12 19.95
CA CYS A 13 9.67 4.34 18.87
C CYS A 13 10.35 4.66 17.53
N GLN A 14 10.60 5.93 17.22
CA GLN A 14 11.30 6.31 15.99
C GLN A 14 12.67 5.64 15.84
N LEU A 15 13.40 5.47 16.95
CA LEU A 15 14.75 4.86 16.95
C LEU A 15 14.75 3.34 17.08
N THR A 16 13.70 2.74 17.67
CA THR A 16 13.71 1.30 18.03
C THR A 16 12.75 0.44 17.22
N LEU A 17 11.89 1.04 16.39
CA LEU A 17 11.03 0.25 15.51
C LEU A 17 11.91 -0.54 14.52
N PRO A 18 11.65 -1.85 14.35
CA PRO A 18 12.51 -2.74 13.59
C PRO A 18 12.38 -2.46 12.09
N LYS A 19 13.24 -1.58 11.56
CA LYS A 19 13.32 -1.30 10.12
C LYS A 19 13.74 -2.55 9.35
N THR A 20 13.17 -2.76 8.17
CA THR A 20 13.55 -3.90 7.33
C THR A 20 14.72 -3.59 6.39
N ASN A 21 14.86 -2.33 5.99
CA ASN A 21 15.76 -1.88 4.92
C ASN A 21 15.56 -2.63 3.58
N ASP A 22 14.36 -3.15 3.33
CA ASP A 22 14.06 -3.93 2.11
C ASP A 22 14.35 -3.14 0.82
N HIS A 23 14.26 -1.81 0.87
CA HIS A 23 14.53 -0.91 -0.27
C HIS A 23 16.00 -0.90 -0.72
N LEU A 24 16.92 -1.42 0.10
CA LEU A 24 18.34 -1.54 -0.21
C LEU A 24 18.70 -2.92 -0.81
N ASP A 25 17.79 -3.89 -0.75
CA ASP A 25 18.03 -5.26 -1.20
C ASP A 25 17.12 -5.63 -2.39
N PRO A 26 17.69 -5.81 -3.60
CA PRO A 26 16.91 -6.19 -4.79
C PRO A 26 16.39 -7.63 -4.73
N GLU A 27 16.77 -8.42 -3.72
CA GLU A 27 16.27 -9.76 -3.46
C GLU A 27 15.54 -9.84 -2.10
N ASN A 28 15.00 -8.72 -1.62
CA ASN A 28 14.34 -8.67 -0.32
C ASN A 28 13.11 -9.59 -0.22
N PRO A 29 12.69 -9.99 1.00
CA PRO A 29 11.57 -10.91 1.20
C PRO A 29 10.23 -10.46 0.62
N VAL A 30 9.95 -9.15 0.57
CA VAL A 30 8.69 -8.62 0.03
C VAL A 30 8.65 -8.83 -1.48
N LEU A 31 9.72 -8.45 -2.17
CA LEU A 31 9.83 -8.64 -3.61
C LEU A 31 9.81 -10.13 -3.98
N LYS A 32 10.53 -10.96 -3.24
CA LYS A 32 10.50 -12.43 -3.38
C LYS A 32 9.10 -13.02 -3.25
N SER A 33 8.26 -12.43 -2.40
CA SER A 33 6.88 -12.91 -2.27
C SER A 33 6.13 -12.84 -3.60
N PHE A 34 6.43 -11.90 -4.50
CA PHE A 34 5.74 -11.75 -5.79
C PHE A 34 6.35 -12.58 -6.93
N TRP A 35 7.52 -13.19 -6.73
CA TRP A 35 8.19 -13.97 -7.77
C TRP A 35 7.33 -15.14 -8.26
N GLY A 36 7.23 -15.28 -9.58
CA GLY A 36 6.38 -16.29 -10.22
C GLY A 36 4.88 -16.00 -10.18
N ARG A 37 4.42 -14.97 -9.45
CA ARG A 37 3.00 -14.58 -9.36
C ARG A 37 2.67 -13.35 -10.21
N VAL A 38 3.43 -12.27 -10.04
CA VAL A 38 3.24 -11.02 -10.79
C VAL A 38 4.55 -10.25 -10.93
N LYS A 39 4.74 -9.57 -12.05
CA LYS A 39 5.91 -8.72 -12.27
C LYS A 39 5.77 -7.40 -11.49
N VAL A 40 6.73 -7.15 -10.60
CA VAL A 40 6.88 -5.90 -9.83
C VAL A 40 8.29 -5.39 -10.03
N GLU A 41 8.46 -4.07 -10.19
CA GLU A 41 9.80 -3.49 -10.41
C GLU A 41 10.61 -3.44 -9.11
N MET A 42 9.96 -3.12 -7.99
CA MET A 42 10.53 -3.17 -6.64
C MET A 42 9.40 -3.29 -5.61
N ALA A 43 9.65 -3.97 -4.48
CA ALA A 43 8.70 -4.01 -3.37
C ALA A 43 9.46 -3.95 -2.05
N SER A 44 8.99 -3.09 -1.12
CA SER A 44 9.66 -2.90 0.17
C SER A 44 8.64 -2.62 1.28
N SER A 45 9.01 -2.98 2.51
CA SER A 45 8.28 -2.57 3.71
C SER A 45 9.13 -1.65 4.56
N CYS A 46 8.50 -0.80 5.38
CA CYS A 46 9.24 0.04 6.33
C CYS A 46 9.66 -0.77 7.57
N TYR A 47 8.73 -1.54 8.16
CA TYR A 47 8.97 -2.26 9.41
C TYR A 47 8.71 -3.78 9.35
N HIS A 48 9.43 -4.53 10.18
CA HIS A 48 9.11 -5.92 10.50
C HIS A 48 7.94 -5.99 11.48
N PHE A 49 6.88 -6.69 11.10
CA PHE A 49 5.76 -7.00 11.97
C PHE A 49 6.01 -8.30 12.72
N SER A 50 5.91 -8.26 14.06
CA SER A 50 5.82 -9.45 14.88
C SER A 50 4.70 -9.31 15.93
N LYS A 51 4.14 -10.43 16.37
CA LYS A 51 3.12 -10.43 17.43
C LYS A 51 3.71 -9.84 18.72
N GLN A 52 2.88 -9.09 19.44
CA GLN A 52 3.22 -8.37 20.68
C GLN A 52 4.31 -7.30 20.52
N SER A 53 4.62 -6.89 19.29
CA SER A 53 5.62 -5.84 19.01
C SER A 53 5.04 -4.43 19.11
N ARG A 54 5.93 -3.45 19.19
CA ARG A 54 5.60 -2.03 19.05
C ARG A 54 5.01 -1.70 17.68
N VAL A 55 5.39 -2.44 16.62
CA VAL A 55 4.81 -2.31 15.27
C VAL A 55 3.35 -2.75 15.27
N GLN A 56 3.01 -3.83 15.98
CA GLN A 56 1.62 -4.24 16.14
C GLN A 56 0.80 -3.16 16.86
N GLN A 57 1.34 -2.58 17.94
CA GLN A 57 0.68 -1.50 18.66
C GLN A 57 0.49 -0.26 17.76
N LEU A 58 1.50 0.12 16.98
CA LEU A 58 1.45 1.21 16.01
C LEU A 58 0.34 0.99 14.98
N LEU A 59 0.31 -0.19 14.35
CA LEU A 59 -0.70 -0.55 13.36
C LEU A 59 -2.10 -0.67 13.97
N HIS A 60 -2.22 -1.15 15.21
CA HIS A 60 -3.51 -1.20 15.91
C HIS A 60 -4.04 0.21 16.21
N GLN A 61 -3.18 1.13 16.66
CA GLN A 61 -3.54 2.52 16.87
C GLN A 61 -3.96 3.21 15.56
N LEU A 62 -3.24 2.92 14.47
CA LEU A 62 -3.59 3.36 13.12
C LEU A 62 -4.95 2.82 12.66
N LYS A 63 -5.31 1.58 13.00
CA LYS A 63 -6.55 0.94 12.53
C LYS A 63 -7.79 1.33 13.32
N TYR A 64 -7.66 1.65 14.61
CA TYR A 64 -8.81 1.74 15.51
C TYR A 64 -8.88 3.00 16.39
N LYS A 65 -7.78 3.76 16.55
CA LYS A 65 -7.77 4.94 17.43
C LYS A 65 -7.80 6.28 16.69
N GLY A 66 -8.05 6.28 15.37
CA GLY A 66 -8.18 7.50 14.58
C GLY A 66 -6.90 8.32 14.45
N VAL A 67 -5.74 7.78 14.86
CA VAL A 67 -4.44 8.48 14.81
C VAL A 67 -3.83 8.38 13.40
N LYS A 68 -4.61 8.80 12.41
CA LYS A 68 -4.27 8.78 10.98
C LYS A 68 -2.96 9.50 10.66
N GLU A 69 -2.61 10.53 11.45
CA GLU A 69 -1.36 11.28 11.36
C GLU A 69 -0.11 10.42 11.63
N VAL A 70 -0.23 9.32 12.38
CA VAL A 70 0.87 8.34 12.53
C VAL A 70 1.23 7.75 11.16
N GLY A 71 0.23 7.39 10.36
CA GLY A 71 0.45 6.86 9.02
C GLY A 71 1.19 7.86 8.14
N ARG A 72 0.75 9.12 8.16
CA ARG A 72 1.40 10.20 7.41
C ARG A 72 2.84 10.44 7.87
N LYS A 73 3.11 10.49 9.19
CA LYS A 73 4.48 10.64 9.70
C LYS A 73 5.40 9.48 9.33
N VAL A 74 4.92 8.25 9.44
CA VAL A 74 5.68 7.08 8.98
C VAL A 74 5.95 7.16 7.47
N GLY A 75 4.97 7.61 6.68
CA GLY A 75 5.12 7.85 5.25
C GLY A 75 6.20 8.89 4.94
N LEU A 76 6.20 10.02 5.66
CA LEU A 76 7.21 11.07 5.50
C LEU A 76 8.63 10.56 5.75
N TRP A 77 8.82 9.81 6.84
CA TRP A 77 10.13 9.25 7.17
C TRP A 77 10.57 8.20 6.14
N TYR A 78 9.65 7.30 5.77
CA TYR A 78 10.00 6.24 4.85
C TYR A 78 10.24 6.77 3.44
N GLY A 79 9.50 7.77 2.98
CA GLY A 79 9.73 8.37 1.66
C GLY A 79 11.09 9.06 1.57
N GLN A 80 11.59 9.65 2.66
CA GLN A 80 12.98 10.14 2.72
C GLN A 80 14.01 9.02 2.55
N GLU A 81 13.76 7.84 3.12
CA GLU A 81 14.62 6.66 2.93
C GLU A 81 14.52 6.13 1.50
N LEU A 82 13.30 6.02 0.94
CA LEU A 82 13.09 5.56 -0.43
C LEU A 82 13.75 6.47 -1.47
N LEU A 83 13.80 7.79 -1.24
CA LEU A 83 14.52 8.72 -2.12
C LEU A 83 16.02 8.44 -2.23
N GLN A 84 16.62 7.79 -1.23
CA GLN A 84 18.03 7.41 -1.27
C GLN A 84 18.27 6.12 -2.07
N ALA A 85 17.20 5.39 -2.41
CA ALA A 85 17.29 4.16 -3.20
C ALA A 85 17.07 4.45 -4.69
N GLU A 86 18.00 4.00 -5.54
CA GLU A 86 17.91 4.18 -7.00
C GLU A 86 16.67 3.51 -7.61
N CYS A 87 16.19 2.43 -7.00
CA CYS A 87 15.04 1.68 -7.47
C CYS A 87 13.71 2.42 -7.30
N TYR A 88 13.63 3.47 -6.47
CA TYR A 88 12.42 4.28 -6.23
C TYR A 88 12.44 5.64 -6.95
N GLN A 89 13.29 5.77 -7.98
CA GLN A 89 13.35 6.97 -8.82
C GLN A 89 12.31 6.90 -9.96
N ASN A 90 11.95 8.06 -10.53
CA ASN A 90 11.06 8.20 -11.70
C ASN A 90 9.62 7.65 -11.51
N ILE A 91 9.05 7.87 -10.34
CA ILE A 91 7.66 7.52 -10.03
C ILE A 91 6.76 8.69 -10.45
N ASP A 92 5.73 8.43 -11.25
CA ASP A 92 4.77 9.44 -11.69
C ASP A 92 3.70 9.69 -10.62
N TYR A 93 3.17 8.62 -10.00
CA TYR A 93 2.07 8.71 -9.03
C TYR A 93 2.26 7.77 -7.85
N VAL A 94 1.89 8.24 -6.66
CA VAL A 94 1.64 7.41 -5.48
C VAL A 94 0.15 7.10 -5.41
N ILE A 95 -0.21 5.83 -5.25
CA ILE A 95 -1.61 5.42 -5.10
C ILE A 95 -1.78 4.48 -3.90
N PRO A 96 -2.77 4.71 -3.02
CA PRO A 96 -3.08 3.76 -1.97
C PRO A 96 -3.91 2.59 -2.50
N VAL A 97 -3.69 1.39 -1.97
CA VAL A 97 -4.57 0.25 -2.22
C VAL A 97 -5.98 0.58 -1.70
N PRO A 98 -7.03 0.49 -2.54
CA PRO A 98 -8.38 0.85 -2.15
C PRO A 98 -8.95 -0.12 -1.11
N LEU A 99 -9.45 0.44 0.00
CA LEU A 99 -10.03 -0.33 1.09
C LEU A 99 -11.45 -0.80 0.75
N HIS A 100 -11.80 -2.01 1.20
CA HIS A 100 -13.16 -2.54 1.07
C HIS A 100 -14.19 -1.65 1.81
N LYS A 101 -15.37 -1.39 1.22
CA LYS A 101 -16.39 -0.47 1.81
C LYS A 101 -16.78 -0.84 3.24
N ASN A 102 -16.99 -2.12 3.55
CA ASN A 102 -17.24 -2.56 4.94
C ASN A 102 -16.12 -2.16 5.92
N LYS A 103 -14.85 -2.31 5.52
CA LYS A 103 -13.70 -1.86 6.32
C LYS A 103 -13.62 -0.34 6.38
N MET A 104 -13.93 0.36 5.29
CA MET A 104 -14.01 1.82 5.24
C MET A 104 -15.11 2.36 6.17
N LYS A 105 -16.30 1.73 6.20
CA LYS A 105 -17.39 2.06 7.12
C LYS A 105 -17.02 1.81 8.58
N GLN A 106 -16.37 0.68 8.86
CA GLN A 106 -15.93 0.33 10.22
C GLN A 106 -14.85 1.27 10.74
N ARG A 107 -13.89 1.65 9.88
CA ARG A 107 -12.69 2.41 10.27
C ARG A 107 -12.84 3.92 10.08
N GLY A 108 -13.75 4.37 9.22
CA GLY A 108 -13.96 5.77 8.84
C GLY A 108 -12.94 6.32 7.83
N PHE A 109 -11.84 5.61 7.55
CA PHE A 109 -10.77 6.04 6.65
C PHE A 109 -9.93 4.87 6.10
N ASN A 110 -9.21 5.12 5.00
CA ASN A 110 -8.23 4.20 4.43
C ASN A 110 -6.84 4.44 5.03
N GLN A 111 -6.31 3.48 5.80
CA GLN A 111 -5.00 3.57 6.43
C GLN A 111 -3.87 3.81 5.41
N SER A 112 -3.95 3.07 4.31
CA SER A 112 -2.95 3.10 3.24
C SER A 112 -2.91 4.48 2.57
N GLU A 113 -4.01 5.22 2.56
CA GLU A 113 -4.08 6.59 2.05
C GLU A 113 -3.24 7.57 2.89
N PHE A 114 -3.28 7.49 4.21
CA PHE A 114 -2.49 8.38 5.06
C PHE A 114 -1.00 8.11 4.95
N PHE A 115 -0.62 6.84 4.84
CA PHE A 115 0.75 6.46 4.57
C PHE A 115 1.20 6.93 3.18
N ALA A 116 0.35 6.75 2.16
CA ALA A 116 0.59 7.25 0.80
C ALA A 116 0.75 8.78 0.75
N ARG A 117 -0.05 9.54 1.52
CA ARG A 117 0.10 11.00 1.66
C ARG A 117 1.49 11.38 2.16
N GLY A 118 1.98 10.71 3.21
CA GLY A 118 3.33 10.98 3.73
C GLY A 118 4.44 10.65 2.73
N LEU A 119 4.29 9.55 1.98
CA LEU A 119 5.23 9.20 0.91
C LEU A 119 5.22 10.24 -0.20
N ALA A 120 4.05 10.59 -0.72
CA ALA A 120 3.89 11.59 -1.77
C ALA A 120 4.48 12.95 -1.37
N GLU A 121 4.21 13.40 -0.14
CA GLU A 121 4.73 14.66 0.42
C GLU A 121 6.27 14.67 0.49
N SER A 122 6.87 13.62 1.03
CA SER A 122 8.34 13.56 1.21
C SER A 122 9.09 13.33 -0.09
N MET A 123 8.51 12.56 -1.02
CA MET A 123 9.11 12.26 -2.31
C MET A 123 8.79 13.32 -3.38
N ASN A 124 7.92 14.28 -3.08
CA ASN A 124 7.41 15.28 -4.03
C ASN A 124 6.80 14.64 -5.29
N ILE A 125 5.94 13.64 -5.09
CA ILE A 125 5.23 12.90 -6.15
C ILE A 125 3.74 13.17 -6.04
N GLU A 126 3.03 13.18 -7.17
CA GLU A 126 1.58 13.37 -7.18
C GLU A 126 0.85 12.18 -6.54
N LEU A 127 -0.07 12.47 -5.61
CA LEU A 127 -0.92 11.48 -4.97
C LEU A 127 -2.24 11.33 -5.73
N ASN A 128 -2.55 10.13 -6.22
CA ASN A 128 -3.87 9.82 -6.78
C ASN A 128 -4.61 8.82 -5.89
N CYS A 129 -5.77 9.24 -5.37
CA CYS A 129 -6.64 8.41 -4.52
C CYS A 129 -7.96 8.03 -5.18
N THR A 130 -8.19 8.44 -6.44
CA THR A 130 -9.52 8.44 -7.07
C THR A 130 -9.63 7.45 -8.22
N ASP A 131 -8.58 7.31 -9.01
CA ASP A 131 -8.64 6.62 -10.29
C ASP A 131 -8.59 5.11 -10.15
N PHE A 132 -7.94 4.61 -9.09
CA PHE A 132 -7.85 3.19 -8.79
C PHE A 132 -8.85 2.85 -7.70
N ILE A 133 -9.83 2.01 -8.02
CA ILE A 133 -10.97 1.71 -7.14
C ILE A 133 -11.09 0.22 -6.88
N ARG A 134 -11.69 -0.13 -5.74
CA ARG A 134 -12.13 -1.51 -5.49
C ARG A 134 -13.52 -1.71 -6.05
N VAL A 135 -13.70 -2.69 -6.92
CA VAL A 135 -15.01 -3.11 -7.43
C VAL A 135 -15.62 -4.10 -6.43
N GLU A 136 -16.89 -3.93 -6.11
CA GLU A 136 -17.60 -4.90 -5.25
C GLU A 136 -18.12 -6.05 -6.10
N ASP A 137 -18.06 -7.28 -5.57
CA ASP A 137 -18.85 -8.39 -6.08
C ASP A 137 -20.33 -7.98 -6.08
N SER A 138 -20.89 -7.71 -7.26
CA SER A 138 -22.33 -7.68 -7.39
C SER A 138 -22.84 -9.11 -7.17
N LYS A 139 -23.40 -9.37 -6.00
CA LYS A 139 -24.29 -10.51 -5.79
C LYS A 139 -25.56 -10.29 -6.62
N THR A 140 -25.47 -10.55 -7.91
CA THR A 140 -26.60 -10.81 -8.80
C THR A 140 -26.19 -11.87 -9.82
N GLN A 141 -25.84 -13.05 -9.30
CA GLN A 141 -25.87 -14.30 -10.07
C GLN A 141 -27.32 -14.76 -10.30
N THR A 142 -28.14 -13.92 -10.92
CA THR A 142 -29.46 -14.30 -11.41
C THR A 142 -29.56 -13.90 -12.86
N LYS A 143 -29.34 -14.90 -13.74
CA LYS A 143 -29.47 -14.89 -15.21
C LYS A 143 -28.24 -14.49 -16.04
N LYS A 144 -27.10 -15.17 -15.88
CA LYS A 144 -26.12 -15.26 -16.98
C LYS A 144 -25.67 -16.69 -17.21
N SER A 145 -25.42 -16.97 -18.48
CA SER A 145 -25.44 -18.29 -19.11
C SER A 145 -24.33 -19.20 -18.56
N ARG A 146 -24.44 -20.50 -18.85
CA ARG A 146 -23.46 -21.53 -18.45
C ARG A 146 -22.05 -21.28 -19.04
N TYR A 147 -21.92 -20.40 -20.03
CA TYR A 147 -20.66 -20.01 -20.68
C TYR A 147 -19.91 -18.86 -19.97
N ASP A 148 -20.61 -17.94 -19.29
CA ASP A 148 -19.98 -16.81 -18.58
C ASP A 148 -19.26 -17.21 -17.27
N ARG A 149 -19.26 -18.50 -16.91
CA ARG A 149 -18.70 -18.99 -15.64
C ARG A 149 -17.19 -19.21 -15.67
N TRP A 150 -16.58 -19.27 -16.84
CA TRP A 150 -15.16 -19.56 -16.96
C TRP A 150 -14.27 -18.31 -16.93
N GLU A 151 -14.82 -17.11 -17.16
CA GLU A 151 -14.04 -15.85 -17.20
C GLU A 151 -14.17 -14.99 -15.93
N ASN A 152 -15.11 -15.28 -15.03
CA ASN A 152 -15.32 -14.47 -13.82
C ASN A 152 -14.37 -14.88 -12.68
N VAL A 153 -13.07 -14.67 -12.88
CA VAL A 153 -12.19 -14.36 -11.75
C VAL A 153 -12.59 -12.94 -11.33
N ALA A 154 -13.29 -12.81 -10.21
CA ALA A 154 -13.79 -11.54 -9.70
C ALA A 154 -12.70 -10.45 -9.76
N GLU A 155 -12.88 -9.46 -10.64
CA GLU A 155 -12.00 -8.30 -10.71
C GLU A 155 -12.20 -7.48 -9.43
N ILE A 156 -11.27 -7.64 -8.50
CA ILE A 156 -11.34 -6.99 -7.17
C ILE A 156 -11.10 -5.48 -7.29
N PHE A 157 -10.33 -5.06 -8.30
CA PHE A 157 -9.93 -3.69 -8.53
C PHE A 157 -10.23 -3.29 -9.97
N ALA A 158 -10.40 -2.00 -10.22
CA ALA A 158 -10.52 -1.44 -11.54
C ALA A 158 -9.88 -0.05 -11.60
N LEU A 159 -9.40 0.31 -12.79
CA LEU A 159 -8.97 1.65 -13.11
C LEU A 159 -10.10 2.40 -13.82
N GLN A 160 -10.33 3.66 -13.47
CA GLN A 160 -11.32 4.49 -14.16
C GLN A 160 -10.99 4.63 -15.66
N ALA A 161 -12.04 4.72 -16.48
CA ALA A 161 -11.93 4.72 -17.94
C ALA A 161 -11.01 5.83 -18.47
N ASP A 162 -11.06 7.02 -17.90
CA ASP A 162 -10.26 8.18 -18.32
C ASP A 162 -9.05 8.43 -17.40
N SER A 163 -8.59 7.38 -16.70
CA SER A 163 -7.52 7.53 -15.73
C SER A 163 -6.20 8.01 -16.35
N VAL A 164 -5.56 8.95 -15.65
CA VAL A 164 -4.23 9.48 -15.96
C VAL A 164 -3.10 8.49 -15.66
N LEU A 165 -3.40 7.40 -14.94
CA LEU A 165 -2.41 6.42 -14.49
C LEU A 165 -1.96 5.45 -15.59
N LYS A 166 -2.63 5.41 -16.74
CA LYS A 166 -2.34 4.45 -17.82
C LYS A 166 -0.92 4.65 -18.36
N GLY A 167 -0.15 3.56 -18.43
CA GLY A 167 1.24 3.58 -18.91
C GLY A 167 2.23 4.30 -18.00
N LYS A 168 1.82 4.70 -16.79
CA LYS A 168 2.67 5.41 -15.82
C LYS A 168 3.43 4.46 -14.89
N THR A 169 4.43 5.02 -14.22
CA THR A 169 5.16 4.36 -13.12
C THR A 169 4.50 4.71 -11.81
N ILE A 170 3.97 3.69 -11.14
CA ILE A 170 3.10 3.81 -9.99
C ILE A 170 3.78 3.25 -8.75
N LEU A 171 3.78 4.02 -7.66
CA LEU A 171 4.05 3.52 -6.32
C LEU A 171 2.74 3.10 -5.65
N LEU A 172 2.48 1.80 -5.61
CA LEU A 172 1.33 1.19 -4.96
C LEU A 172 1.61 1.03 -3.46
N VAL A 173 0.74 1.60 -2.63
CA VAL A 173 0.96 1.73 -1.19
C VAL A 173 -0.07 0.94 -0.39
N ASP A 174 0.37 0.12 0.56
CA ASP A 174 -0.52 -0.58 1.50
C ASP A 174 -0.05 -0.50 2.96
N ASP A 175 -0.93 -0.85 3.91
CA ASP A 175 -0.60 -0.79 5.33
C ASP A 175 0.30 -1.97 5.74
N VAL A 176 -0.11 -3.19 5.43
CA VAL A 176 0.59 -4.42 5.85
C VAL A 176 0.56 -5.45 4.74
N VAL A 177 1.73 -5.95 4.36
CA VAL A 177 1.83 -7.13 3.50
C VAL A 177 1.97 -8.39 4.35
N THR A 178 1.08 -9.35 4.13
CA THR A 178 1.18 -10.71 4.69
C THR A 178 1.44 -11.70 3.57
N THR A 179 0.40 -12.20 2.91
CA THR A 179 0.53 -13.11 1.75
C THR A 179 0.77 -12.37 0.43
N GLY A 180 0.58 -11.05 0.42
CA GLY A 180 0.64 -10.24 -0.80
C GLY A 180 -0.54 -10.41 -1.75
N ALA A 181 -1.54 -11.26 -1.45
CA ALA A 181 -2.64 -11.54 -2.39
C ALA A 181 -3.46 -10.31 -2.79
N THR A 182 -3.66 -9.35 -1.87
CA THR A 182 -4.38 -8.10 -2.18
C THR A 182 -3.56 -7.21 -3.11
N LEU A 183 -2.25 -7.09 -2.84
CA LEU A 183 -1.32 -6.35 -3.69
C LEU A 183 -1.21 -7.01 -5.05
N GLU A 184 -1.11 -8.34 -5.11
CA GLU A 184 -1.05 -9.12 -6.35
C GLU A 184 -2.24 -8.82 -7.26
N ALA A 185 -3.47 -8.90 -6.73
CA ALA A 185 -4.67 -8.56 -7.49
C ALA A 185 -4.66 -7.10 -7.97
N ALA A 186 -4.18 -6.17 -7.15
CA ALA A 186 -4.07 -4.76 -7.53
C ALA A 186 -3.02 -4.53 -8.63
N ILE A 187 -1.86 -5.19 -8.53
CA ILE A 187 -0.78 -5.09 -9.51
C ILE A 187 -1.22 -5.69 -10.85
N LEU A 188 -1.87 -6.85 -10.83
CA LEU A 188 -2.39 -7.50 -12.04
C LEU A 188 -3.36 -6.57 -12.79
N GLU A 189 -4.23 -5.87 -12.07
CA GLU A 189 -5.14 -4.90 -12.64
C GLU A 189 -4.39 -3.72 -13.30
N LEU A 190 -3.46 -3.09 -12.58
CA LEU A 190 -2.66 -1.99 -13.11
C LEU A 190 -1.81 -2.40 -14.33
N LYS A 191 -1.35 -3.66 -14.37
CA LYS A 191 -0.57 -4.19 -15.50
C LYS A 191 -1.40 -4.31 -16.77
N LYS A 192 -2.73 -4.50 -16.71
CA LYS A 192 -3.62 -4.44 -17.89
C LYS A 192 -3.50 -3.10 -18.62
N TYR A 193 -3.24 -2.02 -17.88
CA TYR A 193 -3.08 -0.66 -18.39
C TYR A 193 -1.62 -0.27 -18.66
N ARG A 194 -0.72 -1.26 -18.77
CA ARG A 194 0.72 -1.09 -19.03
C ARG A 194 1.48 -0.29 -17.98
N CYS A 195 0.96 -0.19 -16.76
CA CYS A 195 1.65 0.51 -15.68
C CYS A 195 2.90 -0.25 -15.22
N LYS A 196 3.97 0.48 -14.92
CA LYS A 196 5.08 -0.04 -14.12
C LYS A 196 4.69 0.11 -12.66
N VAL A 197 4.94 -0.90 -11.83
CA VAL A 197 4.45 -0.92 -10.45
C VAL A 197 5.59 -1.20 -9.50
N LEU A 198 5.79 -0.28 -8.57
CA LEU A 198 6.60 -0.41 -7.38
C LEU A 198 5.65 -0.53 -6.18
N VAL A 199 6.10 -1.16 -5.10
CA VAL A 199 5.30 -1.37 -3.89
C VAL A 199 6.03 -0.80 -2.68
N ALA A 200 5.29 -0.10 -1.82
CA ALA A 200 5.74 0.29 -0.49
C ALA A 200 4.66 -0.04 0.54
N THR A 201 5.02 -0.72 1.63
CA THR A 201 4.10 -0.97 2.74
C THR A 201 4.65 -0.51 4.08
N MET A 202 3.77 -0.19 5.04
CA MET A 202 4.24 0.19 6.38
C MET A 202 4.92 -0.99 7.09
N ALA A 203 4.40 -2.21 6.91
CA ALA A 203 4.99 -3.38 7.53
C ALA A 203 4.84 -4.68 6.72
N ARG A 204 5.72 -5.64 7.00
CA ARG A 204 5.61 -7.04 6.56
C ARG A 204 5.64 -8.02 7.72
N ALA A 205 4.81 -9.06 7.66
CA ALA A 205 4.79 -10.15 8.64
C ALA A 205 5.84 -11.23 8.34
#